data_AF-A0A0C2GBR7-F1
#
_entry.id   AF-A0A0C2GBR7-F1
#
_cell.length_a   1.000
_cell.length_b   1.000
_cell.length_c   1.000
_cell.angle_alpha   90.00
_cell.angle_beta   90.00
_cell.angle_gamma   90.00
#
_symmetry.space_group_name_H-M   'P 1'
#
loop_
_entity.id
_entity.type
_entity.pdbx_description
1 polymer ?
#
loop_
_entity_poly.entity_id
_entity_poly.type
_entity_poly.pdbx_seq_one_letter_code
_entity_poly.pdbx_strand_id
1 'polypeptide(L)' 'MQRGDEAVNFVSKCLKKLPGERANLKSLSSDPFFMRYADVDDSGEFASFVTETISIQPVQ' A
#
# COMPACT_ATOMS: atom_id res chain seq x y z
N MET A 1 0.15 10.54 16.03
CA MET A 1 -0.69 10.26 14.86
C MET A 1 -0.82 8.75 14.70
N GLN A 2 -2.05 8.25 14.58
CA GLN A 2 -2.36 6.83 14.58
C GLN A 2 -2.18 6.30 13.15
N ARG A 3 -1.33 5.27 12.93
CA ARG A 3 -0.98 4.73 11.60
C ARG A 3 -2.20 4.37 10.72
N GLY A 4 -3.33 4.04 11.34
CA GLY A 4 -4.58 3.74 10.63
C GLY A 4 -5.20 4.95 9.91
N ASP A 5 -5.05 6.16 10.46
CA ASP A 5 -5.67 7.37 9.90
C ASP A 5 -4.99 7.78 8.58
N GLU A 6 -3.67 7.57 8.46
CA GLU A 6 -2.91 7.84 7.23
C GLU A 6 -3.37 6.95 6.07
N ALA A 7 -3.55 5.65 6.33
CA ALA A 7 -4.04 4.69 5.34
C ALA A 7 -5.48 5.00 4.90
N VAL A 8 -6.38 5.29 5.86
CA VAL A 8 -7.77 5.66 5.57
C VAL A 8 -7.82 6.94 4.73
N ASN A 9 -6.99 7.93 5.07
CA ASN A 9 -6.92 9.19 4.32
C ASN A 9 -6.41 8.97 2.89
N PHE A 10 -5.39 8.14 2.69
CA PHE A 10 -4.90 7.78 1.36
C PHE A 10 -6.01 7.12 0.52
N VAL A 11 -6.65 6.07 1.07
CA VAL A 11 -7.72 5.33 0.38
C VAL A 11 -8.92 6.23 0.09
N SER A 12 -9.24 7.19 0.97
CA SER A 12 -10.34 8.13 0.74
C SER A 12 -10.17 8.98 -0.53
N LYS A 13 -8.91 9.26 -0.93
CA LYS A 13 -8.59 9.99 -2.18
C LYS A 13 -8.84 9.11 -3.41
N CYS A 14 -8.64 7.80 -3.30
CA CYS A 14 -8.95 6.81 -4.33
C CYS A 14 -10.46 6.58 -4.49
N LEU A 15 -11.24 6.79 -3.42
CA LEU A 15 -12.67 6.48 -3.37
C LEU A 15 -13.57 7.70 -3.54
N LYS A 16 -13.05 8.85 -3.99
CA LYS A 16 -13.90 10.00 -4.37
C LYS A 16 -14.91 9.56 -5.43
N LYS A 17 -16.18 9.90 -5.17
CA LYS A 17 -17.33 9.48 -5.99
C LYS A 17 -17.23 10.03 -7.41
N LEU A 18 -16.88 11.30 -7.53
CA LEU A 18 -16.70 11.96 -8.82
C LEU A 18 -15.32 11.62 -9.40
N PRO A 19 -15.22 11.10 -10.64
CA PRO A 19 -13.94 10.76 -11.26
C PRO A 19 -12.95 11.93 -11.32
N GLY A 20 -13.43 13.15 -11.54
CA GLY A 20 -12.59 14.35 -11.61
C GLY A 20 -11.98 14.77 -10.26
N GLU A 21 -12.57 14.34 -9.14
CA GLU A 21 -12.06 14.58 -7.79
C GLU A 21 -11.19 13.43 -7.28
N ARG A 22 -11.23 12.28 -7.96
CA ARG A 22 -10.44 11.11 -7.60
C ARG A 22 -8.97 11.36 -7.91
N ALA A 23 -8.12 11.06 -6.94
CA ALA A 23 -6.69 11.17 -7.12
C ALA A 23 -6.21 10.25 -8.26
N ASN A 24 -5.38 10.81 -9.14
CA ASN A 24 -4.70 10.05 -10.19
C ASN A 24 -3.35 9.52 -9.69
N LEU A 25 -2.70 8.68 -10.49
CA LEU A 25 -1.42 8.06 -10.12
C LEU A 25 -0.34 9.08 -9.77
N LYS A 26 -0.25 10.19 -10.51
CA LYS A 26 0.72 11.27 -10.25
C LYS A 26 0.51 11.89 -8.86
N SER A 27 -0.74 12.13 -8.45
CA SER A 27 -1.03 12.67 -7.12
C SER A 27 -0.85 11.64 -6.00
N LEU A 28 -1.14 10.37 -6.26
CA LEU A 28 -0.98 9.28 -5.29
C LEU A 28 0.49 8.95 -5.03
N SER A 29 1.35 8.99 -6.05
CA SER A 29 2.78 8.71 -5.90
C SER A 29 3.51 9.75 -5.04
N SER A 30 2.96 10.97 -4.92
CA SER A 30 3.47 12.02 -4.04
C SER A 30 2.82 12.04 -2.66
N ASP A 31 1.90 11.11 -2.35
CA ASP A 31 1.22 11.08 -1.07
C ASP A 31 2.17 10.61 0.05
N PRO A 32 2.15 11.24 1.24
CA PRO A 32 2.98 10.81 2.37
C PRO A 32 2.82 9.34 2.74
N PHE A 33 1.59 8.80 2.66
CA PHE A 33 1.36 7.38 2.92
C PHE A 33 2.09 6.53 1.89
N PHE A 34 1.96 6.83 0.60
CA PHE A 34 2.62 6.05 -0.45
C PHE A 34 4.14 6.13 -0.34
N MET A 35 4.71 7.34 -0.27
CA MET A 35 6.17 7.53 -0.20
C MET A 35 6.81 6.84 1.00
N ARG A 36 6.07 6.73 2.12
CA ARG A 36 6.56 6.05 3.31
C ARG A 36 6.80 4.55 3.11
N TYR A 37 6.07 3.92 2.20
CA TYR A 37 6.14 2.47 1.97
C TYR A 37 6.69 2.08 0.60
N ALA A 38 6.73 3.02 -0.36
CA ALA A 38 7.12 2.74 -1.75
C ALA A 38 8.54 2.20 -1.89
N ASP A 39 9.47 2.73 -1.07
CA ASP A 39 10.89 2.37 -1.10
C ASP A 39 11.31 1.60 0.16
N VAL A 40 10.36 1.04 0.91
CA VAL A 40 10.67 0.21 2.07
C VAL A 40 11.16 -1.14 1.57
N ASP A 41 12.45 -1.39 1.73
CA ASP A 41 13.00 -2.73 1.66
C ASP A 41 12.55 -3.52 2.89
N ASP A 42 11.63 -4.44 2.69
CA ASP A 42 11.08 -5.31 3.73
C ASP A 42 11.95 -6.56 3.96
N SER A 43 13.14 -6.63 3.36
CA SER A 43 14.08 -7.75 3.49
C SER A 43 13.44 -9.11 3.13
N GLY A 44 12.41 -9.11 2.27
CA GLY A 44 11.70 -10.33 1.88
C GLY A 44 10.62 -10.79 2.86
N GLU A 45 10.23 -9.96 3.85
CA GLU A 45 9.13 -10.25 4.77
C GLU A 45 7.80 -10.47 4.01
N PHE A 46 7.51 -9.70 2.96
CA PHE A 46 6.31 -9.92 2.15
C PHE A 46 6.33 -11.28 1.44
N ALA A 47 7.47 -11.73 0.94
CA ALA A 47 7.60 -13.05 0.32
C ALA A 47 7.38 -14.18 1.34
N SER A 48 7.87 -13.99 2.57
CA SER A 48 7.65 -14.93 3.68
C SER A 48 6.17 -14.98 4.06
N PHE A 49 5.54 -13.80 4.24
CA PHE A 49 4.11 -13.67 4.50
C PHE A 49 3.24 -14.38 3.46
N VAL A 50 3.55 -14.19 2.17
CA VAL A 50 2.82 -14.87 1.09
C VAL A 50 2.99 -16.38 1.20
N THR A 51 4.22 -16.87 1.30
CA THR A 51 4.53 -18.31 1.42
C THR A 51 3.72 -18.98 2.53
N GLU A 52 3.68 -18.37 3.71
CA GLU A 52 2.89 -18.84 4.85
C GLU A 52 1.39 -18.78 4.58
N THR A 53 0.89 -17.65 4.06
CA THR A 53 -0.54 -17.42 3.84
C THR A 53 -1.14 -18.39 2.83
N ILE A 54 -0.41 -18.68 1.74
CA ILE A 54 -0.88 -19.58 0.68
C ILE A 54 -0.31 -20.99 0.81
N SER A 55 0.39 -21.29 1.91
CA SER A 55 0.98 -22.61 2.20
C SER A 55 1.82 -23.16 1.04
N ILE A 56 2.58 -22.29 0.36
CA ILE A 56 3.54 -22.72 -0.64
C ILE A 56 4.63 -23.50 0.09
N GLN A 57 4.89 -24.74 -0.34
CA GLN A 57 6.06 -25.46 0.14
C GLN A 57 7.30 -24.99 -0.64
N PRO A 58 8.44 -24.77 0.04
CA PRO A 58 9.69 -24.49 -0.64
C PRO A 58 9.99 -25.61 -1.65
N VAL A 59 10.32 -25.23 -2.89
CA VAL A 59 10.86 -26.19 -3.86
C VAL A 59 12.22 -26.64 -3.32
N GLN A 60 12.33 -27.93 -2.98
CA GLN A 60 13.56 -28.56 -2.49
C GLN A 60 14.66 -28.56 -3.56
#